data_AF-A0A401QB04-F1
#
_entry.id   AF-A0A401QB04-F1
#
_cell.length_a   1.000
_cell.length_b   1.000
_cell.length_c   1.000
_cell.angle_alpha   90.00
_cell.angle_beta   90.00
_cell.angle_gamma   90.00
#
_symmetry.space_group_name_H-M   'P 1'
#
loop_
_entity.id
_entity.type
_entity.pdbx_description
1 polymer ?
#
loop_
_entity_poly.entity_id
_entity_poly.type
_entity_poly.pdbx_seq_one_letter_code
_entity_poly.pdbx_strand_id
1 'polypeptide(L)'
;MFVPEGTVQQKGSILNYDYYGAYGSKQHDNYRYNELLRNDYTFDFPLHHKQIKFECERCRDTAAVFDMSYFGKFYLLGLEAKKAADWLFSADVSTSI
;
A
#
# COMPACT_ATOMS: atom_id res chain seq x y z
N MET A 1 5.87 4.68 -11.65
CA MET A 1 5.21 3.38 -11.93
C MET A 1 5.08 3.24 -13.44
N PHE A 2 5.88 2.37 -14.07
CA PHE A 2 5.74 2.11 -15.50
C PHE A 2 4.56 1.14 -15.64
N VAL A 3 3.40 1.65 -16.05
CA VAL A 3 2.29 0.80 -16.47
C VAL A 3 2.57 0.47 -17.93
N PRO A 4 2.95 -0.77 -18.28
CA PRO A 4 3.19 -1.11 -19.68
C PRO A 4 1.95 -0.78 -20.51
N GLU A 5 2.15 -0.15 -21.68
CA GLU A 5 1.09 0.15 -22.63
C GLU A 5 0.36 -1.14 -22.99
N GLY A 6 -0.86 -1.31 -22.47
CA GLY A 6 -1.66 -2.52 -22.64
C GLY A 6 -2.48 -2.93 -21.41
N THR A 7 -2.10 -2.52 -20.20
CA THR A 7 -2.93 -2.77 -19.00
C THR A 7 -3.78 -1.54 -18.65
N VAL A 8 -4.84 -1.32 -19.42
CA VAL A 8 -5.97 -0.53 -18.91
C VAL A 8 -6.51 -1.29 -17.71
N GLN A 9 -6.17 -0.86 -16.49
CA GLN A 9 -6.83 -1.34 -15.28
C GLN A 9 -8.31 -0.96 -15.42
N GLN A 10 -9.12 -1.93 -15.82
CA GLN A 10 -10.57 -1.81 -15.76
C GLN A 10 -10.88 -1.49 -14.29
N LYS A 11 -11.43 -0.30 -14.04
CA LYS A 11 -11.81 0.16 -12.70
C LYS A 11 -12.96 -0.72 -12.20
N GLY A 12 -12.60 -1.89 -11.67
CA GLY A 12 -13.55 -2.82 -11.06
C GLY A 12 -14.22 -2.18 -9.86
N SER A 13 -15.50 -2.48 -9.63
CA SER A 13 -16.17 -2.10 -8.40
C SER A 13 -15.45 -2.72 -7.21
N ILE A 14 -15.14 -1.91 -6.19
CA ILE A 14 -14.52 -2.39 -4.95
C ILE A 14 -15.51 -3.37 -4.29
N LEU A 15 -15.10 -4.63 -4.19
CA LEU A 15 -15.90 -5.67 -3.53
C LEU A 15 -15.75 -5.56 -2.00
N ASN A 16 -16.82 -5.86 -1.27
CA ASN A 16 -16.75 -5.97 0.20
C ASN A 16 -15.80 -7.09 0.60
N TYR A 17 -15.16 -6.99 1.77
CA TYR A 17 -14.29 -8.07 2.24
C TYR A 17 -15.10 -9.34 2.54
N ASP A 18 -14.72 -10.46 1.92
CA ASP A 18 -15.44 -11.74 1.99
C ASP A 18 -14.81 -12.73 2.98
N TYR A 19 -13.87 -12.30 3.83
CA TYR A 19 -13.21 -13.14 4.83
C TYR A 19 -12.72 -14.50 4.30
N TYR A 20 -12.34 -14.58 3.01
CA TYR A 20 -11.97 -15.84 2.35
C TYR A 20 -13.05 -16.95 2.42
N GLY A 21 -14.33 -16.57 2.55
CA GLY A 21 -15.45 -17.51 2.72
C GLY A 21 -15.67 -18.01 4.15
N ALA A 22 -14.99 -17.45 5.15
CA ALA A 22 -15.16 -17.81 6.55
C ALA A 22 -16.39 -17.13 7.19
N TYR A 23 -16.82 -17.59 8.37
CA TYR A 23 -17.90 -16.96 9.17
C TYR A 23 -19.25 -16.82 8.44
N GLY A 24 -19.57 -17.75 7.53
CA GLY A 24 -20.82 -17.73 6.76
C GLY A 24 -20.84 -16.71 5.61
N SER A 25 -19.70 -16.10 5.30
CA SER A 25 -19.56 -15.25 4.11
C SER A 25 -19.38 -16.10 2.85
N LYS A 26 -19.93 -15.64 1.71
CA LYS A 26 -19.69 -16.26 0.41
C LYS A 26 -18.44 -15.64 -0.20
N GLN A 27 -17.49 -16.49 -0.59
CA GLN A 27 -16.30 -16.05 -1.32
C GLN A 27 -16.69 -15.46 -2.68
N HIS A 28 -16.01 -14.38 -3.08
CA HIS A 28 -16.26 -13.74 -4.37
C HIS A 28 -15.80 -14.61 -5.54
N ASP A 29 -16.68 -14.78 -6.51
CA ASP A 29 -16.39 -15.42 -7.79
C ASP A 29 -15.60 -14.43 -8.67
N ASN A 30 -14.56 -14.90 -9.39
CA ASN A 30 -13.71 -14.07 -10.27
C ASN A 30 -13.05 -12.87 -9.58
N TYR A 31 -12.43 -13.09 -8.42
CA TYR A 31 -11.77 -12.03 -7.66
C TYR A 31 -10.33 -11.78 -8.12
N ARG A 32 -10.17 -10.82 -9.05
CA ARG A 32 -8.89 -10.47 -9.68
C ARG A 32 -7.75 -10.19 -8.68
N TYR A 33 -8.07 -9.57 -7.55
CA TYR A 33 -7.08 -9.29 -6.51
C TYR A 33 -6.45 -10.57 -5.95
N ASN A 34 -7.26 -11.59 -5.64
CA ASN A 34 -6.77 -12.88 -5.17
C ASN A 34 -5.94 -13.60 -6.25
N GLU A 35 -6.29 -13.47 -7.53
CA GLU A 35 -5.47 -14.03 -8.62
C GLU A 35 -4.10 -13.38 -8.69
N LEU A 36 -4.03 -12.06 -8.54
CA LEU A 36 -2.76 -11.32 -8.52
C LEU A 36 -1.91 -11.76 -7.33
N LEU A 37 -2.49 -11.82 -6.13
CA LEU A 37 -1.79 -12.28 -4.92
C LEU A 37 -1.23 -13.70 -5.06
N ARG A 38 -1.95 -14.61 -5.73
CA ARG A 38 -1.46 -15.98 -5.96
C ARG A 38 -0.19 -16.02 -6.81
N ASN A 39 0.04 -15.04 -7.68
CA ASN A 39 1.29 -14.97 -8.44
C ASN A 39 2.50 -14.58 -7.57
N ASP A 40 2.25 -14.07 -6.37
CA ASP A 40 3.28 -13.69 -5.40
C ASP A 40 3.57 -14.83 -4.40
N TYR A 41 2.69 -15.83 -4.33
CA TYR A 41 2.80 -16.99 -3.45
C TYR A 41 3.66 -18.10 -4.06
N THR A 42 4.90 -17.76 -4.42
CA THR A 42 5.90 -18.68 -4.97
C THR A 42 7.04 -18.89 -3.98
N PHE A 43 7.66 -20.07 -3.99
CA PHE A 43 8.87 -20.32 -3.18
C PHE A 43 10.10 -19.60 -3.75
N ASP A 44 10.16 -19.45 -5.07
CA ASP A 44 11.15 -18.66 -5.79
C ASP A 44 10.69 -17.21 -6.00
N PHE A 45 11.56 -16.38 -6.59
CA PHE A 45 11.21 -15.00 -6.94
C PHE A 45 10.02 -14.93 -7.90
N PRO A 46 9.01 -14.07 -7.61
CA PRO A 46 7.83 -13.96 -8.44
C PRO A 46 8.14 -13.23 -9.75
N LEU A 47 7.22 -13.33 -10.73
CA LEU A 47 7.41 -12.82 -12.09
C LEU A 47 7.79 -11.33 -12.15
N HIS A 48 7.26 -10.53 -11.24
CA HIS A 48 7.48 -9.08 -11.19
C HIS A 48 8.76 -8.68 -10.43
N HIS A 49 9.56 -9.63 -9.91
CA HIS A 49 10.81 -9.35 -9.19
C HIS A 49 11.80 -8.51 -10.02
N LYS A 50 11.92 -8.80 -11.32
CA LYS A 50 12.79 -8.04 -12.23
C LYS A 50 12.35 -6.58 -12.39
N GLN A 51 11.05 -6.34 -12.39
CA GLN A 51 10.49 -4.99 -12.46
C GLN A 51 10.76 -4.21 -11.17
N ILE A 52 10.57 -4.82 -10.00
CA ILE A 52 10.91 -4.22 -8.71
C ILE A 52 12.39 -3.83 -8.66
N LYS A 53 13.27 -4.74 -9.08
CA LYS A 53 14.72 -4.45 -9.15
C LYS A 53 15.00 -3.22 -10.00
N PHE A 54 14.41 -3.14 -11.20
CA PHE A 54 14.56 -1.99 -12.07
C PHE A 54 14.06 -0.69 -11.43
N GLU A 55 12.89 -0.72 -10.78
CA GLU A 55 12.33 0.44 -10.08
C GLU A 55 13.23 0.91 -8.93
N CYS A 56 13.81 -0.03 -8.15
CA CYS A 56 14.76 0.28 -7.09
C CYS A 56 16.06 0.89 -7.62
N GLU A 57 16.63 0.32 -8.70
CA GLU A 57 17.83 0.86 -9.35
C GLU A 57 17.59 2.30 -9.85
N ARG A 58 16.46 2.54 -10.53
CA ARG A 58 16.09 3.89 -10.97
C ARG A 58 15.84 4.86 -9.81
N CYS A 59 15.20 4.41 -8.73
CA CYS A 59 15.02 5.25 -7.55
C CYS A 59 16.36 5.68 -6.93
N ARG A 60 17.39 4.83 -6.99
CA ARG A 60 18.72 5.12 -6.45
C ARG A 60 19.55 6.02 -7.36
N ASP A 61 19.53 5.75 -8.66
CA ASP A 61 20.44 6.39 -9.61
C ASP A 61 19.84 7.69 -10.19
N THR A 62 18.51 7.83 -10.18
CA THR A 62 17.82 8.99 -10.74
C THR A 62 16.77 9.55 -9.77
N ALA A 63 15.48 9.39 -10.07
CA ALA A 63 14.35 9.88 -9.29
C ALA A 63 13.14 8.99 -9.55
N ALA A 64 12.28 8.83 -8.54
CA ALA A 64 11.05 8.08 -8.61
C ALA A 64 9.91 8.84 -7.93
N VAL A 65 8.69 8.63 -8.43
CA VAL A 65 7.45 9.16 -7.83
C VAL A 65 6.65 8.01 -7.26
N PHE A 66 6.32 8.10 -5.98
CA PHE A 66 5.53 7.11 -5.24
C PHE A 66 4.14 7.66 -4.93
N ASP A 67 3.11 6.84 -5.16
CA ASP A 67 1.76 7.13 -4.67
C ASP A 67 1.67 6.73 -3.19
N MET A 68 1.59 7.74 -2.31
CA MET A 68 1.47 7.59 -0.86
C MET A 68 0.09 8.06 -0.37
N SER A 69 -0.94 8.00 -1.22
CA SER A 69 -2.30 8.40 -0.87
C SER A 69 -2.93 7.52 0.23
N TYR A 70 -2.51 6.26 0.34
CA TYR A 70 -3.05 5.30 1.32
C TYR A 70 -2.61 5.56 2.77
N PHE A 71 -1.63 6.44 3.02
CA PHE A 71 -1.18 6.75 4.37
C PHE A 71 -2.25 7.51 5.16
N GLY A 72 -2.47 7.08 6.41
CA GLY A 72 -3.30 7.81 7.37
C GLY A 72 -2.66 9.13 7.75
N LYS A 73 -3.23 10.24 7.28
CA LYS A 73 -2.77 11.60 7.57
C LYS A 73 -3.68 12.21 8.63
N PHE A 74 -3.14 12.36 9.85
CA PHE A 74 -3.89 12.89 10.99
C PHE A 74 -3.40 14.30 11.35
N TYR A 75 -4.35 15.16 11.69
CA TYR A 75 -4.07 16.50 12.20
C TYR A 75 -4.38 16.54 13.70
N LEU A 76 -3.38 16.86 14.51
CA LEU A 76 -3.53 17.06 15.95
C LEU A 76 -3.52 18.57 16.23
N LEU A 77 -4.67 19.11 16.64
CA LEU A 77 -4.90 20.55 16.83
C LEU A 77 -5.41 20.85 18.24
N GLY A 78 -5.13 22.06 18.73
CA GLY A 78 -5.59 22.55 20.04
C GLY A 78 -4.44 23.00 20.94
N LEU A 79 -4.78 23.72 22.02
CA LEU A 79 -3.80 24.28 22.97
C LEU A 79 -2.95 23.18 23.64
N GLU A 80 -3.57 22.04 23.92
CA GLU A 80 -2.93 20.90 24.58
C GLU A 80 -2.40 19.84 23.60
N ALA A 81 -2.41 20.12 22.28
CA ALA A 81 -1.96 19.16 21.27
C ALA A 81 -0.53 18.67 21.52
N LYS A 82 0.35 19.57 21.99
CA LYS A 82 1.72 19.24 22.37
C LYS A 82 1.76 18.23 23.51
N LYS A 83 1.02 18.49 24.60
CA LYS A 83 0.95 17.60 25.76
C LYS A 83 0.42 16.21 25.41
N ALA A 84 -0.57 16.15 24.52
CA ALA A 84 -1.08 14.88 24.00
C ALA A 84 -0.05 14.13 23.16
N ALA A 85 0.69 14.84 22.31
CA ALA A 85 1.75 14.25 21.50
C ALA A 85 2.94 13.77 22.35
N ASP A 86 3.35 14.54 23.36
CA ASP A 86 4.40 14.17 24.32
C ASP A 86 4.03 12.92 25.14
N TRP A 87 2.73 12.68 25.36
CA TRP A 87 2.25 11.48 26.02
C TRP A 87 2.15 10.27 25.07
N LEU A 88 1.76 10.50 23.82
CA LEU A 88 1.53 9.44 22.82
C LEU A 88 2.83 8.91 22.21
N PHE A 89 3.81 9.77 21.97
CA PHE A 89 5.02 9.45 21.23
C PHE A 89 6.24 9.41 22.16
N SER A 90 7.16 8.47 21.88
CA SER A 90 8.45 8.40 22.59
C SER A 90 9.51 9.36 22.04
N ALA A 91 9.26 9.94 20.86
CA ALA A 91 10.14 10.94 20.26
C ALA A 91 9.76 12.34 20.79
N ASP A 92 10.76 13.20 20.99
CA ASP A 92 10.51 14.61 21.28
C ASP A 92 9.96 15.31 20.03
N VAL A 93 8.66 15.58 20.04
CA VAL A 93 7.92 16.24 18.96
C VAL A 93 8.00 17.77 19.01
N SER A 94 8.72 18.34 19.98
CA SER A 94 8.87 19.78 20.13
C SER A 94 9.95 20.39 19.25
N THR A 95 10.79 19.55 18.64
CA THR A 95 11.84 20.01 17.73
C THR A 95 11.28 20.22 16.33
N SER A 96 11.03 21.49 15.99
CA SER A 96 10.85 21.90 14.59
C SER A 96 12.21 21.81 13.88
N ILE A 97 12.26 21.10 12.75
CA ILE A 97 13.34 21.19 11.76
C ILE A 97 13.04 22.37 10.83
#